data_AF-A0A2W4JBA7-F1
#
_entry.id   AF-A0A2W4JBA7-F1
#
_cell.length_a   1.000
_cell.length_b   1.000
_cell.length_c   1.000
_cell.angle_alpha   90.00
_cell.angle_beta   90.00
_cell.angle_gamma   90.00
#
_symmetry.space_group_name_H-M   'P 1'
#
loop_
_entity.id
_entity.type
_entity.pdbx_description
1 polymer ?
#
loop_
_entity_poly.entity_id
_entity_poly.type
_entity_poly.pdbx_seq_one_letter_code
_entity_poly.pdbx_strand_id
1 'polypeptide(L)'
;LWGESDLADLLDVCRELNRRMTVISRILQVSGNPIVVLENVTGSQGIRADEGAVWELPEDSKAYLLDMLSGGGVRLHIDYVELLYRALYDLAETPRSAFGDSGRNLSGTALEVEIQPLVQKVQRKRRVWDSVYRRRNRMLLDLLERFGGMDFGGVRRTGVIWGPILPSDREALVRSETALVHAGIHSRRTAMTLLGDAEPDAEWSRVLEEREALGEEGAALTP
;
A
#
# COMPACT_ATOMS: atom_id res chain seq x y z
N LEU A 1 16.25 2.09 3.73
CA LEU A 1 17.15 1.37 4.67
C LEU A 1 16.32 0.49 5.61
N TRP A 2 16.90 -0.40 6.42
CA TRP A 2 16.12 -1.01 7.51
C TRP A 2 16.08 -0.05 8.71
N GLY A 3 14.94 0.05 9.39
CA GLY A 3 14.72 0.98 10.50
C GLY A 3 14.14 2.34 10.12
N GLU A 4 13.99 2.62 8.83
CA GLU A 4 13.28 3.81 8.33
C GLU A 4 11.78 3.52 8.21
N SER A 5 10.95 4.47 8.64
CA SER A 5 9.49 4.33 8.58
C SER A 5 8.99 4.53 7.17
N ASP A 6 8.07 3.69 6.70
CA ASP A 6 7.36 3.91 5.43
C ASP A 6 6.48 5.17 5.45
N LEU A 7 6.26 5.77 6.63
CA LEU A 7 5.52 7.01 6.76
C LEU A 7 6.39 8.24 6.46
N ALA A 8 7.72 8.12 6.46
CA ALA A 8 8.61 9.27 6.34
C ALA A 8 8.27 10.14 5.12
N ASP A 9 8.07 9.50 3.97
CA ASP A 9 7.72 10.17 2.71
C ASP A 9 6.26 10.64 2.65
N LEU A 10 5.39 10.13 3.53
CA LEU A 10 3.94 10.41 3.54
C LEU A 10 3.55 11.50 4.55
N LEU A 11 4.40 11.76 5.55
CA LEU A 11 4.06 12.62 6.69
C LEU A 11 3.64 14.02 6.26
N ASP A 12 4.34 14.63 5.31
CA ASP A 12 4.05 16.00 4.91
C ASP A 12 2.74 16.12 4.11
N VAL A 13 2.47 15.15 3.23
CA VAL A 13 1.19 15.07 2.51
C VAL A 13 0.04 14.84 3.48
N CYS A 14 0.19 13.91 4.44
CA CYS A 14 -0.83 13.65 5.46
C CYS A 14 -1.10 14.88 6.35
N ARG A 15 -0.05 15.60 6.75
CA ARG A 15 -0.19 16.83 7.54
C ARG A 15 -0.91 17.90 6.74
N GLU A 16 -0.57 18.08 5.48
CA GLU A 16 -1.21 19.08 4.62
C GLU A 16 -2.67 18.73 4.36
N LEU A 17 -2.98 17.46 4.12
CA LEU A 17 -4.35 16.97 3.98
C LEU A 17 -5.18 17.31 5.23
N ASN A 18 -4.67 17.01 6.43
CA ASN A 18 -5.34 17.33 7.69
C ASN A 18 -5.60 18.84 7.85
N ARG A 19 -4.63 19.69 7.49
CA ARG A 19 -4.80 21.15 7.52
C ARG A 19 -5.90 21.59 6.57
N ARG A 20 -5.93 21.07 5.33
CA ARG A 20 -6.93 21.45 4.33
C ARG A 20 -8.34 21.00 4.69
N MET A 21 -8.48 19.80 5.25
CA MET A 21 -9.76 19.32 5.79
C MET A 21 -10.27 20.23 6.92
N THR A 22 -9.36 20.70 7.80
CA THR A 22 -9.70 21.67 8.85
C THR A 22 -10.19 23.01 8.27
N VAL A 23 -9.52 23.51 7.22
CA VAL A 23 -9.93 24.75 6.53
C VAL A 23 -11.31 24.60 5.90
N ILE A 24 -11.56 23.50 5.18
CA ILE A 24 -12.86 23.23 4.56
C ILE A 24 -13.96 23.15 5.63
N SER A 25 -13.71 22.45 6.74
CA SER A 25 -14.65 22.38 7.86
C SER A 25 -15.01 23.79 8.40
N ARG A 26 -14.01 24.67 8.54
CA ARG A 26 -14.24 26.06 8.96
C ARG A 26 -15.03 26.86 7.92
N ILE A 27 -14.76 26.70 6.63
CA ILE A 27 -15.52 27.38 5.56
C ILE A 27 -16.98 26.94 5.59
N LEU A 28 -17.24 25.65 5.72
CA LEU A 28 -18.60 25.10 5.82
C LEU A 28 -19.32 25.62 7.06
N GLN A 29 -18.63 25.75 8.20
CA GLN A 29 -19.21 26.32 9.41
C GLN A 29 -19.61 27.80 9.24
N VAL A 30 -18.75 28.61 8.61
CA VAL A 30 -19.04 30.03 8.34
C VAL A 30 -20.15 30.17 7.30
N SER A 31 -20.21 29.28 6.30
CA SER A 31 -21.32 29.31 5.33
C SER A 31 -22.66 28.92 5.96
N GLY A 32 -22.67 27.97 6.91
CA GLY A 32 -23.86 27.65 7.70
C GLY A 32 -24.29 28.75 8.67
N ASN A 33 -23.43 29.76 8.91
CA ASN A 33 -23.75 30.94 9.70
C ASN A 33 -23.15 32.19 9.03
N PRO A 34 -23.74 32.62 7.89
CA PRO A 34 -23.13 33.61 7.02
C PRO A 34 -23.05 34.97 7.69
N ILE A 35 -21.99 35.73 7.37
CA ILE A 35 -21.78 37.06 7.93
C ILE A 35 -22.69 38.04 7.19
N VAL A 36 -23.50 38.79 7.93
CA VAL A 36 -24.30 39.89 7.39
C VAL A 36 -23.41 41.10 7.22
N VAL A 37 -23.34 41.62 5.99
CA VAL A 37 -22.67 42.88 5.68
C VAL A 37 -23.74 43.93 5.45
N LEU A 38 -23.59 45.06 6.15
CA LEU A 38 -24.48 46.21 6.04
C LEU A 38 -23.67 47.40 5.51
N GLU A 39 -24.15 48.00 4.44
CA GLU A 39 -23.57 49.21 3.84
C GLU A 39 -24.46 50.42 4.12
N ASN A 40 -23.84 51.57 4.41
CA ASN A 40 -24.50 52.85 4.70
C ASN A 40 -25.43 52.90 5.92
N VAL A 41 -25.24 52.03 6.92
CA VAL A 41 -26.01 52.07 8.18
C VAL A 41 -25.33 52.90 9.27
N THR A 42 -26.11 53.66 10.04
CA THR A 42 -25.63 54.50 11.17
C THR A 42 -25.41 53.74 12.47
N GLY A 43 -25.85 52.48 12.56
CA GLY A 43 -25.62 51.59 13.71
C GLY A 43 -25.85 50.11 13.35
N SER A 44 -25.13 49.22 14.03
CA SER A 44 -25.12 47.77 13.75
C SER A 44 -25.50 46.88 14.95
N GLN A 45 -25.95 47.46 16.07
CA GLN A 45 -26.28 46.70 17.27
C GLN A 45 -27.60 45.95 17.10
N GLY A 46 -27.57 44.63 17.32
CA GLY A 46 -28.77 43.78 17.37
C GLY A 46 -29.18 43.11 16.07
N ILE A 47 -28.45 43.30 14.97
CA ILE A 47 -28.73 42.64 13.70
C ILE A 47 -28.10 41.24 13.71
N ARG A 48 -28.95 40.22 13.84
CA ARG A 48 -28.60 38.80 13.69
C ARG A 48 -29.29 38.24 12.47
N ALA A 49 -28.53 37.53 11.63
CA ALA A 49 -29.09 36.65 10.59
C ALA A 49 -29.63 35.38 11.24
N ASP A 50 -30.80 35.50 11.86
CA ASP A 50 -31.59 34.37 12.27
C ASP A 50 -32.59 34.01 11.13
N GLU A 51 -32.97 32.74 11.02
CA GLU A 51 -33.93 32.30 9.99
C GLU A 51 -35.26 33.07 10.11
N GLY A 52 -35.70 33.68 9.01
CA GLY A 52 -36.94 34.45 8.95
C GLY A 52 -36.87 35.88 9.51
N ALA A 53 -35.68 36.36 9.91
CA ALA A 53 -35.52 37.75 10.33
C ALA A 53 -35.76 38.71 9.14
N VAL A 54 -36.60 39.73 9.38
CA VAL A 54 -36.85 40.83 8.44
C VAL A 54 -36.23 42.10 9.02
N TRP A 55 -35.48 42.84 8.19
CA TRP A 55 -34.83 44.08 8.59
C TRP A 55 -35.41 45.25 7.80
N GLU A 56 -35.66 46.36 8.48
CA GLU A 56 -35.93 47.64 7.84
C GLU A 56 -34.61 48.40 7.66
N LEU A 57 -34.29 48.74 6.42
CA LEU A 57 -33.06 49.43 6.04
C LEU A 57 -33.40 50.89 5.68
N PRO A 58 -32.55 51.87 6.05
CA PRO A 58 -32.69 53.26 5.59
C PRO A 58 -32.63 53.37 4.06
N GLU A 59 -33.12 54.49 3.52
CA GLU A 59 -32.89 54.82 2.10
C GLU A 59 -31.40 54.79 1.77
N ASP A 60 -31.05 54.29 0.58
CA ASP A 60 -29.68 54.07 0.09
C ASP A 60 -28.80 53.11 0.90
N SER A 61 -29.40 52.26 1.77
CA SER A 61 -28.70 51.19 2.50
C SER A 61 -28.85 49.82 1.84
N LYS A 62 -27.85 48.95 1.99
CA LYS A 62 -27.86 47.57 1.46
C LYS A 62 -27.46 46.58 2.53
N ALA A 63 -28.12 45.42 2.54
CA ALA A 63 -27.74 44.26 3.32
C ALA A 63 -27.53 43.07 2.38
N TYR A 64 -26.41 42.38 2.56
CA TYR A 64 -26.15 41.11 1.87
C TYR A 64 -25.37 40.15 2.77
N LEU A 65 -25.50 38.87 2.47
CA LEU A 65 -24.74 37.83 3.14
C LEU A 65 -23.40 37.67 2.43
N LEU A 66 -22.31 37.71 3.20
CA LEU A 66 -21.00 37.29 2.71
C LEU A 66 -20.99 35.76 2.67
N ASP A 67 -21.31 35.21 1.51
CA ASP A 67 -21.20 33.78 1.27
C ASP A 67 -19.81 33.40 0.79
N MET A 68 -19.04 32.75 1.66
CA MET A 68 -17.70 32.22 1.33
C MET A 68 -17.73 31.07 0.32
N LEU A 69 -18.90 30.47 0.05
CA LEU A 69 -19.08 29.46 -0.99
C LEU A 69 -19.40 30.07 -2.36
N SER A 70 -19.90 31.30 -2.38
CA SER A 70 -20.28 31.98 -3.62
C SER A 70 -19.05 32.17 -4.53
N GLY A 71 -19.23 31.94 -5.83
CA GLY A 71 -18.14 32.04 -6.82
C GLY A 71 -17.20 30.82 -6.90
N GLY A 72 -17.49 29.71 -6.21
CA GLY A 72 -16.76 28.45 -6.41
C GLY A 72 -15.44 28.32 -5.64
N GLY A 73 -15.18 29.18 -4.65
CA GLY A 73 -13.95 29.14 -3.85
C GLY A 73 -13.69 27.79 -3.16
N VAL A 74 -14.75 27.07 -2.76
CA VAL A 74 -14.63 25.72 -2.18
C VAL A 74 -14.21 24.67 -3.20
N ARG A 75 -14.52 24.84 -4.49
CA ARG A 75 -14.07 23.90 -5.52
C ARG A 75 -12.55 23.82 -5.57
N LEU A 76 -11.85 24.96 -5.48
CA LEU A 76 -10.38 24.99 -5.45
C LEU A 76 -9.81 24.20 -4.26
N HIS A 77 -10.46 24.28 -3.10
CA HIS A 77 -10.06 23.51 -1.92
C HIS A 77 -10.27 22.00 -2.13
N ILE A 78 -11.39 21.61 -2.73
CA ILE A 78 -11.68 20.22 -3.09
C ILE A 78 -10.65 19.70 -4.08
N ASP A 79 -10.39 20.44 -5.17
CA ASP A 79 -9.44 20.04 -6.21
C ASP A 79 -8.01 19.88 -5.65
N TYR A 80 -7.61 20.75 -4.72
CA TYR A 80 -6.33 20.63 -4.03
C TYR A 80 -6.28 19.42 -3.09
N VAL A 81 -7.35 19.14 -2.35
CA VAL A 81 -7.46 17.92 -1.53
C VAL A 81 -7.39 16.67 -2.40
N GLU A 82 -8.07 16.65 -3.55
CA GLU A 82 -7.96 15.56 -4.51
C GLU A 82 -6.51 15.38 -4.98
N LEU A 83 -5.80 16.47 -5.33
CA LEU A 83 -4.39 16.40 -5.69
C LEU A 83 -3.53 15.79 -4.58
N LEU A 84 -3.77 16.16 -3.31
CA LEU A 84 -3.08 15.57 -2.16
C LEU A 84 -3.38 14.08 -2.02
N TYR A 85 -4.63 13.63 -2.23
CA TYR A 85 -4.96 12.21 -2.27
C TYR A 85 -4.23 11.48 -3.40
N ARG A 86 -4.13 12.08 -4.59
CA ARG A 86 -3.38 11.48 -5.71
C ARG A 86 -1.91 11.29 -5.34
N ALA A 87 -1.28 12.34 -4.83
CA ALA A 87 0.11 12.29 -4.36
C ALA A 87 0.30 11.24 -3.25
N LEU A 88 -0.67 11.13 -2.33
CA LEU A 88 -0.63 10.14 -1.27
C LEU A 88 -0.65 8.71 -1.83
N TYR A 89 -1.53 8.41 -2.78
CA TYR A 89 -1.59 7.10 -3.44
C TYR A 89 -0.28 6.76 -4.17
N ASP A 90 0.27 7.73 -4.88
CA ASP A 90 1.50 7.55 -5.66
C ASP A 90 2.70 7.30 -4.73
N LEU A 91 2.86 8.09 -3.66
CA LEU A 91 3.94 7.92 -2.69
C LEU A 91 3.77 6.66 -1.83
N ALA A 92 2.53 6.32 -1.46
CA ALA A 92 2.24 5.11 -0.71
C ALA A 92 2.42 3.84 -1.57
N GLU A 93 2.48 4.00 -2.90
CA GLU A 93 2.44 2.92 -3.90
C GLU A 93 1.25 2.00 -3.66
N THR A 94 0.12 2.58 -3.25
CA THR A 94 -1.13 1.85 -3.01
C THR A 94 -2.12 2.19 -4.11
N PRO A 95 -2.71 1.17 -4.76
CA PRO A 95 -3.71 1.39 -5.80
C PRO A 95 -4.96 2.06 -5.21
N ARG A 96 -5.68 2.82 -6.03
CA ARG A 96 -6.87 3.55 -5.59
C ARG A 96 -8.04 2.61 -5.36
N SER A 97 -8.09 1.52 -6.13
CA SER A 97 -9.02 0.42 -5.94
C SER A 97 -8.95 -0.23 -4.55
N ALA A 98 -7.82 -0.12 -3.84
CA ALA A 98 -7.67 -0.65 -2.48
C ALA A 98 -8.70 -0.08 -1.49
N PHE A 99 -9.25 1.10 -1.78
CA PHE A 99 -10.26 1.77 -0.94
C PHE A 99 -11.68 1.73 -1.53
N GLY A 100 -11.92 0.85 -2.52
CA GLY A 100 -13.26 0.68 -3.11
C GLY A 100 -13.59 1.67 -4.23
N ASP A 101 -12.63 2.50 -4.67
CA ASP A 101 -12.74 3.37 -5.85
C ASP A 101 -12.52 2.62 -7.17
N SER A 102 -12.72 1.31 -7.14
CA SER A 102 -12.80 0.50 -8.35
C SER A 102 -14.08 0.85 -9.06
N GLY A 103 -13.99 1.67 -10.12
CA GLY A 103 -15.05 1.73 -11.12
C GLY A 103 -15.56 0.31 -11.40
N ARG A 104 -16.88 0.10 -11.32
CA ARG A 104 -17.58 -1.18 -11.09
C ARG A 104 -17.22 -2.39 -12.00
N ASN A 105 -16.23 -2.33 -12.88
CA ASN A 105 -15.85 -3.39 -13.83
C ASN A 105 -14.33 -3.44 -14.12
N LEU A 106 -13.45 -3.48 -13.13
CA LEU A 106 -12.03 -3.78 -13.41
C LEU A 106 -11.88 -5.27 -13.75
N SER A 107 -11.31 -5.57 -14.92
CA SER A 107 -10.94 -6.94 -15.29
C SER A 107 -9.78 -7.43 -14.41
N GLY A 108 -9.62 -8.75 -14.24
CA GLY A 108 -8.52 -9.32 -13.45
C GLY A 108 -7.14 -8.83 -13.89
N THR A 109 -6.93 -8.66 -15.20
CA THR A 109 -5.69 -8.10 -15.75
C THR A 109 -5.50 -6.62 -15.42
N ALA A 110 -6.58 -5.82 -15.42
CA ALA A 110 -6.49 -4.42 -15.03
C ALA A 110 -6.14 -4.26 -13.55
N LEU A 111 -6.70 -5.13 -12.69
CA LEU A 111 -6.36 -5.20 -11.28
C LEU A 111 -4.89 -5.61 -11.06
N GLU A 112 -4.40 -6.57 -11.83
CA GLU A 112 -3.00 -7.01 -11.75
C GLU A 112 -2.02 -5.87 -12.08
N VAL A 113 -2.32 -5.08 -13.12
CA VAL A 113 -1.54 -3.89 -13.49
C VAL A 113 -1.61 -2.82 -12.39
N GLU A 114 -2.79 -2.58 -11.83
CA GLU A 114 -2.99 -1.56 -10.79
C GLU A 114 -2.21 -1.90 -9.50
N ILE A 115 -2.10 -3.18 -9.16
CA ILE A 115 -1.40 -3.66 -7.95
C ILE A 115 0.13 -3.72 -8.14
N GLN A 116 0.67 -3.60 -9.37
CA GLN A 116 2.12 -3.69 -9.62
C GLN A 116 2.99 -2.79 -8.73
N PRO A 117 2.66 -1.51 -8.46
CA PRO A 117 3.45 -0.67 -7.55
C PRO A 117 3.57 -1.27 -6.15
N LEU A 118 2.48 -1.84 -5.63
CA LEU A 118 2.48 -2.52 -4.34
C LEU A 118 3.35 -3.79 -4.36
N VAL A 119 3.32 -4.56 -5.45
CA VAL A 119 4.20 -5.72 -5.63
C VAL A 119 5.67 -5.30 -5.59
N GLN A 120 6.02 -4.23 -6.30
CA GLN A 120 7.37 -3.67 -6.30
C GLN A 120 7.79 -3.19 -4.90
N LYS A 121 6.90 -2.53 -4.15
CA LYS A 121 7.11 -2.15 -2.75
C LYS A 121 7.46 -3.36 -1.90
N VAL A 122 6.65 -4.41 -1.97
CA VAL A 122 6.87 -5.66 -1.22
C VAL A 122 8.21 -6.29 -1.59
N GLN A 123 8.56 -6.36 -2.88
CA GLN A 123 9.86 -6.88 -3.31
C GLN A 123 11.04 -6.08 -2.75
N ARG A 124 10.96 -4.74 -2.76
CA ARG A 124 12.01 -3.89 -2.15
C ARG A 124 12.12 -4.15 -0.65
N LYS A 125 10.99 -4.27 0.06
CA LYS A 125 10.98 -4.63 1.48
C LYS A 125 11.59 -6.00 1.73
N ARG A 126 11.22 -7.03 0.96
CA ARG A 126 11.80 -8.37 1.08
C ARG A 126 13.30 -8.35 0.90
N ARG A 127 13.83 -7.62 -0.09
CA ARG A 127 15.28 -7.46 -0.30
C ARG A 127 15.97 -6.82 0.90
N VAL A 128 15.39 -5.77 1.48
CA VAL A 128 15.92 -5.14 2.70
C VAL A 128 15.90 -6.12 3.88
N TRP A 129 14.77 -6.79 4.11
CA TRP A 129 14.59 -7.74 5.21
C TRP A 129 15.38 -9.04 5.08
N ASP A 130 15.65 -9.49 3.85
CA ASP A 130 16.45 -10.69 3.58
C ASP A 130 17.84 -10.58 4.23
N SER A 131 18.49 -9.42 4.09
CA SER A 131 19.76 -9.14 4.77
C SER A 131 19.65 -9.19 6.31
N VAL A 132 18.55 -8.67 6.86
CA VAL A 132 18.29 -8.60 8.30
C VAL A 132 18.06 -10.01 8.87
N TYR A 133 17.23 -10.81 8.22
CA TYR A 133 16.93 -12.17 8.68
C TYR A 133 18.14 -13.09 8.53
N ARG A 134 18.94 -12.98 7.47
CA ARG A 134 20.21 -13.71 7.36
C ARG A 134 21.17 -13.35 8.49
N ARG A 135 21.28 -12.06 8.82
CA ARG A 135 22.13 -11.59 9.92
C ARG A 135 21.62 -12.09 11.27
N ARG A 136 20.31 -12.03 11.51
CA ARG A 136 19.66 -12.56 12.73
C ARG A 136 19.90 -14.06 12.86
N ASN A 137 19.67 -14.84 11.80
CA ASN A 137 19.86 -16.29 11.82
C ASN A 137 21.31 -16.67 12.10
N ARG A 138 22.28 -15.96 11.52
CA ARG A 138 23.70 -16.15 11.85
C ARG A 138 23.97 -15.99 13.34
N MET A 139 23.46 -14.92 13.94
CA MET A 139 23.62 -14.69 15.39
C MET A 139 22.95 -15.77 16.22
N LEU A 140 21.75 -16.23 15.83
CA LEU A 140 21.07 -17.32 16.52
C LEU A 140 21.89 -18.61 16.48
N LEU A 141 22.44 -18.97 15.31
CA LEU A 141 23.29 -20.14 15.16
C LEU A 141 24.58 -20.02 15.98
N ASP A 142 25.20 -18.83 16.02
CA ASP A 142 26.38 -18.58 16.87
C ASP A 142 26.08 -18.77 18.35
N LEU A 143 24.91 -18.33 18.82
CA LEU A 143 24.48 -18.53 20.20
C LEU A 143 24.18 -20.00 20.51
N LEU A 144 23.49 -20.70 19.59
CA LEU A 144 23.18 -22.13 19.75
C LEU A 144 24.45 -22.99 19.76
N GLU A 145 25.47 -22.63 18.98
CA GLU A 145 26.74 -23.34 18.98
C GLU A 145 27.53 -23.12 20.28
N ARG A 146 27.56 -21.87 20.76
CA ARG A 146 28.30 -21.51 21.99
C ARG A 146 27.63 -22.00 23.27
N PHE A 147 26.30 -21.99 23.32
CA PHE A 147 25.55 -22.21 24.56
C PHE A 147 24.58 -23.39 24.50
N GLY A 148 24.26 -23.91 23.30
CA GLY A 148 23.28 -24.99 23.10
C GLY A 148 23.90 -26.37 22.91
N GLY A 149 25.23 -26.50 22.86
CA GLY A 149 25.92 -27.78 22.73
C GLY A 149 25.74 -28.47 21.37
N MET A 150 25.24 -27.75 20.36
CA MET A 150 25.08 -28.25 18.99
C MET A 150 26.20 -27.69 18.11
N ASP A 151 26.97 -28.56 17.45
CA ASP A 151 27.97 -28.13 16.47
C ASP A 151 27.32 -28.02 15.08
N PHE A 152 27.26 -26.79 14.55
CA PHE A 152 26.72 -26.51 13.21
C PHE A 152 27.81 -26.42 12.14
N GLY A 153 29.07 -26.75 12.45
CA GLY A 153 30.17 -26.81 11.49
C GLY A 153 30.44 -25.49 10.76
N GLY A 154 30.11 -24.36 11.39
CA GLY A 154 30.22 -23.03 10.77
C GLY A 154 29.22 -22.75 9.63
N VAL A 155 28.17 -23.57 9.46
CA VAL A 155 27.11 -23.31 8.48
C VAL A 155 26.32 -22.09 8.93
N ARG A 156 26.56 -20.95 8.28
CA ARG A 156 25.87 -19.65 8.54
C ARG A 156 25.17 -19.08 7.32
N ARG A 157 25.08 -19.88 6.25
CA ARG A 157 24.40 -19.50 5.01
C ARG A 157 22.95 -19.97 5.12
N THR A 158 22.07 -19.04 5.48
CA THR A 158 20.62 -19.29 5.51
C THR A 158 19.93 -18.53 4.37
N GLY A 159 18.94 -19.15 3.74
CA GLY A 159 17.99 -18.49 2.85
C GLY A 159 16.76 -18.01 3.61
N VAL A 160 16.13 -16.93 3.16
CA VAL A 160 14.81 -16.53 3.65
C VAL A 160 13.78 -17.01 2.64
N ILE A 161 12.82 -17.80 3.09
CA ILE A 161 11.70 -18.26 2.27
C ILE A 161 10.59 -17.22 2.39
N TRP A 162 10.19 -16.65 1.27
CA TRP A 162 9.08 -15.70 1.20
C TRP A 162 7.94 -16.32 0.40
N GLY A 163 6.73 -16.34 0.96
CA GLY A 163 5.53 -16.79 0.23
C GLY A 163 5.20 -15.90 -0.97
N PRO A 164 4.19 -16.25 -1.78
CA PRO A 164 3.76 -15.42 -2.90
C PRO A 164 3.25 -14.04 -2.43
N ILE A 165 3.39 -13.01 -3.26
CA ILE A 165 2.94 -11.63 -2.92
C ILE A 165 1.45 -11.46 -3.22
N LEU A 166 1.03 -11.97 -4.37
CA LEU A 166 -0.36 -12.01 -4.78
C LEU A 166 -0.87 -13.44 -4.60
N PRO A 167 -2.19 -13.65 -4.50
CA PRO A 167 -2.78 -14.95 -4.76
C PRO A 167 -2.34 -15.36 -6.17
N SER A 168 -1.35 -16.24 -6.25
CA SER A 168 -0.90 -16.76 -7.52
C SER A 168 -1.99 -17.64 -8.09
N ASP A 169 -2.30 -17.48 -9.38
CA ASP A 169 -2.85 -18.60 -10.14
C ASP A 169 -1.78 -19.72 -10.09
N ARG A 170 -1.95 -20.62 -9.12
CA ARG A 170 -1.01 -21.70 -8.84
C ARG A 170 -0.79 -22.54 -10.11
N GLU A 171 -1.79 -22.63 -10.98
CA GLU A 171 -1.65 -23.33 -12.24
C GLU A 171 -0.68 -22.62 -13.20
N ALA A 172 -0.77 -21.30 -13.33
CA ALA A 172 0.14 -20.53 -14.19
C ALA A 172 1.59 -20.64 -13.72
N LEU A 173 1.82 -20.55 -12.40
CA LEU A 173 3.14 -20.70 -11.81
C LEU A 173 3.70 -22.12 -12.02
N VAL A 174 2.88 -23.16 -11.78
CA VAL A 174 3.27 -24.56 -12.04
C VAL A 174 3.62 -24.78 -13.51
N ARG A 175 2.83 -24.25 -14.45
CA ARG A 175 3.12 -24.35 -15.89
C ARG A 175 4.45 -23.71 -16.26
N SER A 176 4.72 -22.51 -15.74
CA SER A 176 5.98 -21.79 -15.96
C SER A 176 7.18 -22.54 -15.39
N GLU A 177 7.11 -22.95 -14.12
CA GLU A 177 8.22 -23.66 -13.48
C GLU A 177 8.48 -25.03 -14.12
N THR A 178 7.43 -25.74 -14.53
CA THR A 178 7.58 -27.01 -15.28
C THR A 178 8.34 -26.79 -16.59
N ALA A 179 8.02 -25.74 -17.33
CA ALA A 179 8.72 -25.40 -18.57
C ALA A 179 10.18 -25.00 -18.32
N LEU A 180 10.46 -24.21 -17.28
CA LEU A 180 11.82 -23.77 -16.92
C LEU A 180 12.69 -24.93 -16.43
N VAL A 181 12.12 -25.86 -15.67
CA VAL A 181 12.81 -27.10 -15.24
C VAL A 181 13.09 -28.00 -16.45
N HIS A 182 12.12 -28.17 -17.35
CA HIS A 182 12.32 -28.95 -18.57
C HIS A 182 13.37 -28.32 -19.50
N ALA A 183 13.47 -26.99 -19.53
CA ALA A 183 14.49 -26.27 -20.29
C ALA A 183 15.88 -26.26 -19.62
N GLY A 184 16.03 -26.89 -18.45
CA GLY A 184 17.30 -26.92 -17.71
C GLY A 184 17.70 -25.59 -17.05
N ILE A 185 16.82 -24.59 -17.06
CA ILE A 185 17.09 -23.25 -16.52
C ILE A 185 16.98 -23.24 -14.99
N HIS A 186 15.94 -23.90 -14.47
CA HIS A 186 15.72 -24.03 -13.03
C HIS A 186 15.94 -25.47 -12.56
N SER A 187 16.50 -25.62 -11.37
CA SER A 187 16.51 -26.92 -10.69
C SER A 187 15.12 -27.23 -10.13
N ARG A 188 14.78 -28.52 -10.00
CA ARG A 188 13.53 -28.95 -9.35
C ARG A 188 13.40 -28.42 -7.91
N ARG A 189 14.50 -28.31 -7.17
CA ARG A 189 14.54 -27.74 -5.81
C ARG A 189 14.23 -26.24 -5.82
N THR A 190 14.75 -25.51 -6.81
CA THR A 190 14.43 -24.09 -7.02
C THR A 190 12.95 -23.92 -7.31
N ALA A 191 12.38 -24.75 -8.18
CA ALA A 191 10.95 -24.74 -8.50
C ALA A 191 10.07 -25.01 -7.27
N MET A 192 10.39 -26.03 -6.47
CA MET A 192 9.67 -26.34 -5.20
C MET A 192 9.69 -25.16 -4.23
N THR A 193 10.85 -24.50 -4.10
CA THR A 193 10.98 -23.28 -3.28
C THR A 193 10.08 -22.16 -3.78
N LEU A 194 10.03 -21.95 -5.11
CA LEU A 194 9.20 -20.92 -5.75
C LEU A 194 7.70 -21.22 -5.68
N LEU A 195 7.33 -22.50 -5.72
CA LEU A 195 5.95 -22.98 -5.54
C LEU A 195 5.46 -22.89 -4.08
N GLY A 196 6.36 -22.58 -3.15
CA GLY A 196 6.04 -22.32 -1.75
C GLY A 196 6.10 -23.54 -0.85
N ASP A 197 6.82 -24.60 -1.24
CA ASP A 197 7.06 -25.74 -0.34
C ASP A 197 7.92 -25.32 0.85
N ALA A 198 7.49 -25.71 2.05
CA ALA A 198 8.14 -25.33 3.30
C ALA A 198 9.51 -26.00 3.49
N GLU A 199 9.69 -27.23 2.97
CA GLU A 199 10.92 -28.01 3.06
C GLU A 199 11.27 -28.65 1.70
N PRO A 200 11.82 -27.87 0.74
CA PRO A 200 12.13 -28.35 -0.61
C PRO A 200 13.09 -29.55 -0.66
N ASP A 201 14.05 -29.62 0.26
CA ASP A 201 15.02 -30.72 0.31
C ASP A 201 14.39 -32.03 0.82
N ALA A 202 13.46 -31.95 1.79
CA ALA A 202 12.72 -33.11 2.27
C ALA A 202 11.74 -33.62 1.21
N GLU A 203 11.08 -32.71 0.50
CA GLU A 203 10.22 -33.05 -0.63
C GLU A 203 11.00 -33.72 -1.75
N TRP A 204 12.15 -33.18 -2.12
CA TRP A 204 13.01 -33.80 -3.12
C TRP A 204 13.48 -35.20 -2.73
N SER A 205 13.74 -35.43 -1.44
CA SER A 205 14.13 -36.75 -0.94
C SER A 205 12.97 -37.75 -1.10
N ARG A 206 11.74 -37.36 -0.75
CA ARG A 206 10.53 -38.18 -0.98
C ARG A 206 10.31 -38.50 -2.46
N VAL A 207 10.52 -37.54 -3.35
CA VAL A 207 10.41 -37.76 -4.80
C VAL A 207 11.45 -38.76 -5.32
N LEU A 208 12.68 -38.75 -4.76
CA LEU A 208 13.70 -39.74 -5.12
C LEU A 208 13.34 -41.13 -4.60
N GLU A 209 12.85 -41.24 -3.36
CA GLU A 209 12.38 -42.50 -2.77
C GLU A 209 11.22 -43.10 -3.57
N GLU A 210 10.26 -42.28 -4.00
CA GLU A 210 9.16 -42.71 -4.88
C GLU A 210 9.66 -43.21 -6.23
N ARG A 211 10.62 -42.52 -6.85
CA ARG A 211 11.20 -42.93 -8.14
C ARG A 211 11.97 -44.24 -8.05
N GLU A 212 12.73 -44.42 -6.98
CA GLU A 212 13.44 -45.67 -6.69
C GLU A 212 12.44 -46.81 -6.46
N ALA A 213 11.38 -46.58 -5.68
CA ALA A 213 10.32 -47.56 -5.44
C ALA A 213 9.52 -47.93 -6.71
N LEU A 214 9.40 -47.00 -7.67
CA LEU A 214 8.73 -47.22 -8.96
C LEU A 214 9.65 -47.81 -10.03
N GLY A 215 10.95 -48.01 -9.74
CA GLY A 215 11.92 -48.56 -10.69
C GLY A 215 12.26 -47.63 -11.86
N GLU A 216 12.00 -46.33 -11.73
CA GLU A 216 12.34 -45.33 -12.76
C GLU A 216 13.81 -44.89 -12.66
N GLU A 217 14.75 -45.84 -12.74
CA GLU A 217 16.19 -45.56 -12.63
C GLU A 217 16.84 -44.91 -13.86
N GLY A 218 16.09 -44.42 -14.87
CA GLY A 218 16.75 -44.01 -16.11
C GLY A 218 15.97 -43.24 -17.17
N ALA A 219 15.17 -42.23 -16.80
CA ALA A 219 14.60 -41.31 -17.79
C ALA A 219 14.97 -39.84 -17.53
N ALA A 220 15.89 -39.35 -18.38
CA ALA A 220 16.31 -37.95 -18.58
C ALA A 220 17.20 -37.31 -17.52
N LEU A 221 18.45 -37.79 -17.43
CA LEU A 221 19.62 -36.91 -17.42
C LEU A 221 20.10 -36.77 -18.87
N THR A 222 19.48 -35.87 -19.61
CA THR A 222 19.98 -35.39 -20.91
C THR A 222 19.99 -33.87 -20.83
N PRO A 223 21.10 -33.20 -21.23
CA PRO A 223 21.39 -31.80 -20.93
C PRO A 223 20.35 -30.81 -21.48
#